data_AF-A0A9E5T8E7-F1
#
_entry.id   AF-A0A9E5T8E7-F1
#
_cell.length_a   1.000
_cell.length_b   1.000
_cell.length_c   1.000
_cell.angle_alpha   90.00
_cell.angle_beta   90.00
_cell.angle_gamma   90.00
#
_symmetry.space_group_name_H-M   'P 1'
#
loop_
_entity.id
_entity.type
_entity.pdbx_description
1 polymer ?
#
loop_
_entity_poly.entity_id
_entity_poly.type
_entity_poly.pdbx_seq_one_letter_code
_entity_poly.pdbx_strand_id
1 'polypeptide(L)' 'DLTLLLDVEVRRGLERIQQRADADRLERERAAFYERVRAGYMKIAASEPDRVVLIDANQDFEQVAQEIRKTVDVF' A
#
# COMPACT_ATOMS: atom_id res chain seq x y z
N ASP A 1 10.66 -14.83 -7.01
CA ASP A 1 9.74 -13.71 -7.29
C ASP A 1 9.58 -12.82 -6.08
N LEU A 2 9.50 -11.51 -6.31
CA LEU A 2 9.39 -10.45 -5.30
C LEU A 2 7.99 -9.82 -5.38
N THR A 3 7.38 -9.54 -4.23
CA THR A 3 6.15 -8.76 -4.09
C THR A 3 6.41 -7.54 -3.22
N LEU A 4 6.13 -6.35 -3.75
CA LEU A 4 6.21 -5.11 -2.98
C LEU A 4 4.83 -4.74 -2.47
N LEU A 5 4.67 -4.69 -1.15
CA LEU A 5 3.44 -4.28 -0.50
C LEU A 5 3.56 -2.82 -0.05
N LEU A 6 2.93 -1.92 -0.81
CA LEU A 6 2.87 -0.49 -0.49
C LEU A 6 1.83 -0.25 0.59
N ASP A 7 2.27 -0.12 1.84
CA ASP A 7 1.38 0.13 2.97
C ASP A 7 1.10 1.64 3.13
N VAL A 8 -0.18 1.99 3.21
CA VAL A 8 -0.62 3.37 3.45
C VAL A 8 -1.77 3.36 4.44
N GLU A 9 -1.80 4.37 5.32
CA GLU A 9 -2.95 4.61 6.19
C GLU A 9 -4.22 4.77 5.34
N VAL A 10 -5.28 4.04 5.70
CA VAL A 10 -6.55 4.05 4.96
C VAL A 10 -7.08 5.45 4.75
N ARG A 11 -6.97 6.31 5.76
CA ARG A 11 -7.39 7.72 5.67
C ARG A 11 -6.66 8.47 4.55
N ARG A 12 -5.31 8.37 4.51
CA ARG A 12 -4.49 8.99 3.47
C ARG A 12 -4.77 8.40 2.09
N GLY A 13 -4.99 7.09 2.00
CA GLY A 13 -5.38 6.43 0.76
C GLY A 13 -6.70 6.97 0.21
N LEU A 14 -7.70 7.11 1.08
CA LEU A 14 -9.01 7.67 0.73
C LEU A 14 -8.93 9.14 0.32
N GLU A 15 -8.10 9.95 0.99
CA GLU A 15 -7.86 11.35 0.61
C GLU A 15 -7.28 11.46 -0.81
N ARG A 16 -6.30 10.61 -1.16
CA ARG A 16 -5.70 10.57 -2.50
C ARG A 16 -6.69 10.12 -3.57
N ILE A 17 -7.59 9.20 -3.23
CA ILE A 17 -8.67 8.73 -4.12
C ILE A 17 -9.68 9.85 -4.40
N GLN A 18 -10.13 10.57 -3.37
CA GLN A 18 -11.10 11.66 -3.53
C GLN A 18 -10.58 12.81 -4.42
N GLN A 19 -9.26 12.99 -4.49
CA GLN A 19 -8.63 13.95 -5.39
C GLN A 19 -8.64 13.50 -6.86
N ARG A 20 -8.89 12.22 -7.14
CA ARG A 20 -9.09 11.70 -8.50
C ARG A 20 -10.57 11.81 -8.85
N ALA A 21 -10.91 12.62 -9.85
CA ALA A 21 -12.29 13.00 -10.17
C ALA A 21 -13.19 11.82 -10.60
N ASP A 22 -12.61 10.65 -10.93
CA ASP A 22 -13.32 9.45 -11.36
C ASP A 22 -13.36 8.41 -10.24
N ALA A 23 -14.08 8.74 -9.16
CA ALA A 23 -14.16 7.81 -8.04
C ALA A 23 -15.09 6.63 -8.36
N ASP A 24 -14.52 5.43 -8.48
CA ASP A 24 -15.19 4.21 -8.95
C ASP A 24 -16.04 3.55 -7.84
N ARG A 25 -16.93 2.61 -8.18
CA ARG A 25 -17.91 2.03 -7.22
C ARG A 25 -17.27 1.44 -5.95
N LEU A 26 -16.02 0.97 -6.02
CA LEU A 26 -15.26 0.43 -4.89
C LEU A 26 -14.92 1.49 -3.84
N GLU A 27 -14.77 2.74 -4.25
CA GLU A 27 -14.28 3.86 -3.43
C GLU A 27 -15.39 4.50 -2.57
N ARG A 28 -16.63 4.02 -2.75
CA ARG A 28 -17.76 4.30 -1.87
C ARG A 28 -17.83 3.35 -0.65
N GLU A 29 -16.97 2.34 -0.58
CA GLU A 29 -16.88 1.48 0.59
C GLU A 29 -16.39 2.25 1.81
N ARG A 30 -16.94 1.91 2.98
CA ARG A 30 -16.63 2.59 4.25
C ARG A 30 -15.17 2.33 4.63
N ALA A 31 -14.50 3.26 5.30
CA ALA A 31 -13.13 3.10 5.80
C ALA A 31 -12.86 1.73 6.47
N ALA A 32 -13.84 1.18 7.17
CA ALA A 32 -13.77 -0.15 7.79
C ALA A 32 -13.50 -1.31 6.80
N PHE A 33 -13.92 -1.21 5.54
CA PHE A 33 -13.58 -2.20 4.50
C PHE A 33 -12.09 -2.16 4.18
N TYR A 34 -11.57 -0.96 3.90
CA TYR A 34 -10.15 -0.77 3.59
C TYR A 34 -9.24 -1.14 4.77
N GLU A 35 -9.67 -0.90 6.02
CA GLU A 35 -8.94 -1.36 7.20
C GLU A 35 -8.83 -2.90 7.24
N ARG A 36 -9.90 -3.62 6.91
CA ARG A 36 -9.85 -5.09 6.81
C ARG A 36 -8.95 -5.57 5.68
N VAL A 37 -8.99 -4.89 4.53
CA VAL A 37 -8.12 -5.20 3.39
C VAL A 37 -6.65 -5.00 3.76
N ARG A 38 -6.30 -3.85 4.33
CA ARG A 38 -4.94 -3.56 4.81
C ARG A 38 -4.47 -4.61 5.82
N ALA A 39 -5.31 -4.94 6.81
CA ALA A 39 -5.00 -5.98 7.79
C ALA A 39 -4.75 -7.37 7.15
N GLY A 40 -5.49 -7.71 6.08
CA GLY A 40 -5.25 -8.93 5.31
C GLY A 40 -3.88 -8.94 4.64
N TYR A 41 -3.50 -7.85 3.97
CA TYR A 41 -2.18 -7.73 3.36
C TYR A 41 -1.04 -7.76 4.38
N MET A 42 -1.19 -7.11 5.53
CA MET A 42 -0.20 -7.16 6.60
C MET A 42 0.04 -8.60 7.10
N LYS A 43 -1.02 -9.41 7.20
CA LYS A 43 -0.88 -10.83 7.56
C LYS A 43 -0.11 -11.63 6.50
N ILE A 44 -0.34 -11.35 5.22
CA ILE A 44 0.40 -12.01 4.13
C ILE A 44 1.88 -11.65 4.23
N ALA A 45 2.21 -10.36 4.38
CA ALA A 45 3.60 -9.92 4.52
C ALA A 45 4.30 -10.55 5.73
N ALA A 46 3.60 -10.66 6.86
CA ALA A 46 4.14 -11.33 8.05
C ALA A 46 4.31 -12.86 7.87
N SER A 47 3.49 -13.49 7.02
CA SER A 47 3.54 -14.95 6.80
C SER A 47 4.55 -15.35 5.72
N GLU A 48 4.95 -14.41 4.85
CA GLU A 48 5.81 -14.67 3.70
C GLU A 48 6.95 -13.63 3.58
N PRO A 49 7.74 -13.42 4.65
CA PRO A 49 8.76 -12.36 4.71
C PRO A 49 9.86 -12.52 3.67
N ASP A 50 10.09 -13.74 3.16
CA ASP A 50 11.14 -14.04 2.18
C ASP A 50 10.81 -13.52 0.77
N ARG A 51 9.52 -13.25 0.47
CA ARG A 51 9.08 -12.80 -0.86
C ARG A 51 8.23 -11.54 -0.85
N VAL A 52 7.70 -11.13 0.30
CA VAL A 52 6.86 -9.94 0.44
C VAL A 52 7.60 -8.89 1.25
N VAL A 53 7.99 -7.80 0.59
CA VAL A 53 8.66 -6.67 1.24
C VAL A 53 7.66 -5.53 1.42
N LEU A 54 7.58 -5.01 2.64
CA LEU A 54 6.74 -3.86 2.98
C LEU A 54 7.45 -2.57 2.59
N ILE A 55 6.72 -1.64 1.98
CA ILE A 55 7.18 -0.30 1.58
C ILE A 55 6.26 0.71 2.25
N ASP A 56 6.81 1.73 2.91
CA ASP A 56 6.01 2.76 3.58
C ASP A 56 5.52 3.83 2.59
N ALA A 57 4.29 3.68 2.12
CA ALA A 57 3.66 4.59 1.18
C ALA A 57 2.94 5.80 1.82
N ASN A 58 3.16 6.05 3.12
CA ASN A 58 2.71 7.28 3.79
C ASN A 58 3.64 8.48 3.52
N GLN A 59 4.84 8.19 3.04
CA GLN A 59 5.85 9.14 2.63
C GLN A 59 5.47 9.89 1.34
N ASP A 60 6.31 10.86 0.96
CA ASP A 60 6.18 11.52 -0.34
C ASP A 60 6.58 10.60 -1.51
N PHE A 61 6.22 11.00 -2.73
CA PHE A 61 6.44 10.19 -3.92
C PHE A 61 7.91 9.83 -4.15
N GLU A 62 8.83 10.78 -3.96
CA GLU A 62 10.26 10.58 -4.23
C GLU A 62 10.86 9.58 -3.23
N GLN A 63 10.48 9.68 -1.96
CA GLN A 63 10.91 8.77 -0.92
C GLN A 63 10.45 7.33 -1.19
N VAL A 64 9.17 7.15 -1.52
CA VAL A 64 8.60 5.83 -1.87
C VAL A 64 9.29 5.25 -3.11
N ALA A 65 9.50 6.06 -4.16
CA ALA A 65 10.16 5.61 -5.38
C ALA A 65 11.61 5.17 -5.11
N GLN A 66 12.32 5.90 -4.24
CA GLN A 66 13.67 5.55 -3.83
C GLN A 66 13.70 4.25 -3.02
N GLU A 67 12.76 4.04 -2.10
CA GLU A 67 12.65 2.81 -1.31
C GLU A 67 12.37 1.58 -2.19
N ILE A 68 11.43 1.71 -3.13
CA ILE A 68 11.13 0.68 -4.13
C ILE A 68 12.38 0.31 -4.91
N ARG A 69 13.10 1.31 -5.44
CA ARG A 69 14.31 1.08 -6.24
C ARG A 69 15.38 0.34 -5.44
N LYS A 70 15.66 0.79 -4.22
CA LYS A 70 16.62 0.13 -3.32
C LYS A 70 16.22 -1.31 -3.03
N THR A 71 14.92 -1.57 -2.85
CA THR A 71 14.43 -2.92 -2.55
C THR A 71 14.63 -3.86 -3.73
N VAL A 72 14.32 -3.40 -4.95
CA VAL A 72 14.50 -4.20 -6.18
C VAL A 72 15.98 -4.43 -6.49
N ASP A 73 16.85 -3.44 -6.25
CA ASP A 73 18.29 -3.57 -6.53
C ASP A 73 19.01 -4.57 -5.61
N VAL A 74 18.44 -4.87 -4.43
CA VAL A 74 19.04 -5.73 -3.39
C VAL A 74 18.50 -7.16 -3.40
N PHE A 75 17.32 -7.38 -3.99
CA PHE A 75 16.64 -8.68 -4.03
C PHE A 75 17.12 -9.55 -5.20
#